data_AF-A0A3D9GUW7-F1
#
_entry.id   AF-A0A3D9GUW7-F1
#
_cell.length_a   1.000
_cell.length_b   1.000
_cell.length_c   1.000
_cell.angle_alpha   90.00
_cell.angle_beta   90.00
_cell.angle_gamma   90.00
#
_symmetry.space_group_name_H-M   'P 1'
#
loop_
_entity.id
_entity.type
_entity.pdbx_description
1 polymer ?
#
loop_
_entity_poly.entity_id
_entity_poly.type
_entity_poly.pdbx_seq_one_letter_code
_entity_poly.pdbx_strand_id
1 'polypeptide(L)'
;MSTRTAYDTGLEKFNRTHRVVDVIFHLIFIVLALICVIPVVVVLSISFSSEDSIRETGYHLLPTVLSGDAYAYIAKQGTTILRALGVSVLVTVIGTVLGVLLTASMGYVISRPNYKLKGFLTWIVFIPMVFNGGLVSSYFINTNLLGLKDSIWALILPLAVSSFNVIICKTFFKSTIPDGLIESAEIDGASQLRIFFSIVLPISLPVIATIGLFLCFAYWNDWFQSMLYIDNQNLYSLQALLNSLMSNVDALAKNAASMGVSYAVLVATMPKESARMAVAILIVLPVACAYPFFQKYFISGLTVGAVKG
;
A
#
# COMPACT_ATOMS: atom_id res chain seq x y z
N MET A 1 -34.05 9.50 21.74
CA MET A 1 -33.95 10.65 22.67
C MET A 1 -33.63 10.21 24.12
N SER A 2 -32.94 9.09 24.35
CA SER A 2 -32.84 8.49 25.71
C SER A 2 -31.46 7.87 26.05
N THR A 3 -30.37 8.59 25.81
CA THR A 3 -29.00 8.17 26.20
C THR A 3 -28.15 9.34 26.73
N ARG A 4 -28.78 10.38 27.30
CA ARG A 4 -28.07 11.57 27.83
C ARG A 4 -27.93 11.62 29.35
N THR A 5 -28.61 10.75 30.09
CA THR A 5 -28.60 10.72 31.57
C THR A 5 -27.36 10.05 32.18
N ALA A 6 -26.45 9.49 31.37
CA ALA A 6 -25.24 8.84 31.89
C ALA A 6 -24.06 9.81 32.13
N TYR A 7 -24.19 11.08 31.73
CA TYR A 7 -23.08 12.06 31.67
C TYR A 7 -23.26 13.24 32.64
N ASP A 8 -23.74 13.00 33.87
CA ASP A 8 -24.04 14.09 34.82
C ASP A 8 -23.00 14.25 35.96
N THR A 9 -21.99 13.39 36.04
CA THR A 9 -20.90 13.53 37.03
C THR A 9 -19.53 13.19 36.44
N GLY A 10 -18.69 14.21 36.18
CA GLY A 10 -17.28 14.03 35.79
C GLY A 10 -16.75 15.02 34.74
N LEU A 11 -15.46 14.86 34.38
CA LEU A 11 -14.75 15.60 33.32
C LEU A 11 -15.48 15.58 31.95
N GLU A 12 -16.35 14.60 31.72
CA GLU A 12 -17.16 14.45 30.50
C GLU A 12 -18.17 15.59 30.28
N LYS A 13 -18.50 16.36 31.32
CA LYS A 13 -19.32 17.58 31.19
C LYS A 13 -18.65 18.64 30.30
N PHE A 14 -17.32 18.72 30.32
CA PHE A 14 -16.54 19.69 29.54
C PHE A 14 -16.35 19.28 28.08
N ASN A 15 -16.52 17.99 27.75
CA ASN A 15 -16.45 17.47 26.37
C ASN A 15 -17.81 17.51 25.64
N ARG A 16 -18.83 18.16 26.22
CA ARG A 16 -20.15 18.33 25.57
C ARG A 16 -20.06 19.36 24.45
N THR A 17 -20.01 18.90 23.20
CA THR A 17 -20.24 19.76 22.03
C THR A 17 -21.71 20.20 21.97
N HIS A 18 -21.92 21.47 21.64
CA HIS A 18 -23.26 22.03 21.45
C HIS A 18 -23.98 21.29 20.30
N ARG A 19 -25.29 21.04 20.40
CA ARG A 19 -26.04 20.25 19.39
C ARG A 19 -25.85 20.74 17.95
N VAL A 20 -25.74 22.05 17.77
CA VAL A 20 -25.50 22.68 16.47
C VAL A 20 -24.10 22.32 15.94
N VAL A 21 -23.09 22.33 16.80
CA VAL A 21 -21.70 21.98 16.45
C VAL A 21 -21.62 20.51 16.07
N ASP A 22 -22.33 19.64 16.79
CA ASP A 22 -22.40 18.22 16.49
C ASP A 22 -23.04 17.97 15.11
N VAL A 23 -24.17 18.62 14.80
CA VAL A 23 -24.81 18.53 13.48
C VAL A 23 -23.89 19.05 12.36
N ILE A 24 -23.16 20.14 12.59
CA ILE A 24 -22.20 20.68 11.62
C ILE A 24 -21.08 19.65 11.35
N PHE A 25 -20.50 19.05 12.40
CA PHE A 25 -19.47 18.03 12.22
C PHE A 25 -19.99 16.79 11.49
N HIS A 26 -21.20 16.33 11.83
CA HIS A 26 -21.83 15.23 11.11
C HIS A 26 -22.03 15.55 9.63
N LEU A 27 -22.48 16.77 9.30
CA LEU A 27 -22.66 17.20 7.91
C LEU A 27 -21.32 17.26 7.16
N ILE A 28 -20.28 17.81 7.79
CA ILE A 28 -18.92 17.83 7.23
C ILE A 28 -18.43 16.40 6.97
N PHE A 29 -18.58 15.48 7.94
CA PHE A 29 -18.15 14.09 7.76
C PHE A 29 -18.95 13.34 6.69
N ILE A 30 -20.25 13.61 6.54
CA ILE A 30 -21.06 13.05 5.45
C ILE A 30 -20.53 13.56 4.11
N VAL A 31 -20.27 14.87 3.97
CA VAL A 31 -19.72 15.44 2.73
C VAL A 31 -18.36 14.84 2.39
N LEU A 32 -17.45 14.74 3.38
CA LEU A 32 -16.15 14.11 3.19
C LEU A 32 -16.27 12.63 2.80
N ALA A 33 -17.18 11.89 3.42
CA ALA A 33 -17.45 10.50 3.06
C ALA A 33 -17.97 10.38 1.62
N LEU A 34 -18.88 11.26 1.19
CA LEU A 34 -19.39 11.28 -0.18
C LEU A 34 -18.28 11.59 -1.20
N ILE A 35 -17.40 12.55 -0.91
CA ILE A 35 -16.24 12.87 -1.77
C ILE A 35 -15.34 11.64 -1.98
N CYS A 36 -15.19 10.79 -0.97
CA CYS A 36 -14.40 9.56 -1.08
C CYS A 36 -15.15 8.42 -1.79
N VAL A 37 -16.45 8.27 -1.56
CA VAL A 37 -17.25 7.15 -2.09
C VAL A 37 -17.65 7.37 -3.55
N ILE A 38 -18.01 8.60 -3.93
CA ILE A 38 -18.49 8.93 -5.27
C ILE A 38 -17.51 8.48 -6.37
N PRO A 39 -16.19 8.76 -6.30
CA PRO A 39 -15.24 8.30 -7.32
C PRO A 39 -15.21 6.78 -7.48
N VAL A 40 -15.33 6.03 -6.37
CA VAL A 40 -15.35 4.56 -6.40
C VAL A 40 -16.60 4.05 -7.11
N VAL A 41 -17.76 4.67 -6.84
CA VAL A 41 -19.02 4.34 -7.53
C VAL A 41 -18.94 4.68 -9.02
N VAL A 42 -18.33 5.81 -9.39
CA VAL A 42 -18.13 6.17 -10.80
C VAL A 42 -17.21 5.17 -11.51
N VAL A 43 -16.11 4.76 -10.91
CA VAL A 43 -15.22 3.73 -11.48
C VAL A 43 -15.98 2.42 -11.71
N LEU A 44 -16.81 2.01 -10.74
CA LEU A 44 -17.68 0.83 -10.86
C LEU A 44 -18.74 0.99 -11.94
N SER A 45 -19.34 2.17 -12.09
CA SER A 45 -20.29 2.46 -13.17
C SER A 45 -19.64 2.36 -14.55
N ILE A 46 -18.45 2.95 -14.71
CA ILE A 46 -17.70 2.94 -15.98
C ILE A 46 -17.26 1.51 -16.37
N SER A 47 -16.89 0.66 -15.40
CA SER A 47 -16.48 -0.72 -15.71
C SER A 47 -17.59 -1.60 -16.29
N PHE A 48 -18.85 -1.27 -16.00
CA PHE A 48 -20.05 -1.92 -16.54
C PHE A 48 -20.70 -1.12 -17.69
N SER A 49 -20.06 -0.07 -18.19
CA SER A 49 -20.58 0.75 -19.28
C SER A 49 -19.96 0.37 -20.62
N SER A 50 -20.72 0.48 -21.72
CA SER A 50 -20.15 0.32 -23.07
C SER A 50 -19.23 1.49 -23.44
N GLU A 51 -18.17 1.21 -24.21
CA GLU A 51 -17.20 2.24 -24.62
C GLU A 51 -17.84 3.33 -25.48
N ASP A 52 -18.80 2.97 -26.34
CA ASP A 52 -19.53 3.93 -27.18
C ASP A 52 -20.39 4.87 -26.32
N SER A 53 -21.08 4.33 -25.31
CA SER A 53 -21.87 5.17 -24.40
C SER A 53 -20.99 6.12 -23.59
N ILE A 54 -19.81 5.68 -23.16
CA ILE A 54 -18.84 6.54 -22.46
C ILE A 54 -18.40 7.71 -23.35
N ARG A 55 -18.22 7.49 -24.66
CA ARG A 55 -17.82 8.53 -25.60
C ARG A 55 -18.91 9.52 -25.93
N GLU A 56 -20.14 9.04 -26.09
CA GLU A 56 -21.28 9.88 -26.49
C GLU A 56 -21.85 10.69 -25.32
N THR A 57 -21.99 10.06 -24.14
CA THR A 57 -22.68 10.66 -22.99
C THR A 57 -21.73 11.08 -21.88
N GLY A 58 -20.50 10.55 -21.83
CA GLY A 58 -19.54 10.83 -20.75
C GLY A 58 -19.81 10.04 -19.47
N TYR A 59 -19.12 10.43 -18.38
CA TYR A 59 -19.15 9.68 -17.12
C TYR A 59 -20.39 9.97 -16.27
N HIS A 60 -21.04 8.90 -15.80
CA HIS A 60 -22.25 8.97 -14.99
C HIS A 60 -22.13 8.06 -13.76
N LEU A 61 -22.85 8.41 -12.68
CA LEU A 61 -22.90 7.62 -11.45
C LEU A 61 -23.51 6.23 -11.67
N LEU A 62 -24.43 6.11 -12.63
CA LEU A 62 -25.03 4.84 -13.04
C LEU A 62 -24.80 4.64 -14.54
N PRO A 63 -24.52 3.40 -14.98
CA PRO A 63 -24.28 3.10 -16.38
C PRO A 63 -25.56 3.36 -17.18
N THR A 64 -25.44 4.17 -18.23
CA THR A 64 -26.49 4.45 -19.21
C THR A 64 -26.80 3.23 -20.07
N VAL A 65 -25.75 2.50 -20.48
CA VAL A 65 -25.83 1.23 -21.21
C VAL A 65 -24.96 0.20 -20.50
N LEU A 66 -25.60 -0.84 -19.96
CA LEU A 66 -24.90 -1.95 -19.32
C LEU A 66 -24.19 -2.81 -20.36
N SER A 67 -22.87 -2.97 -20.23
CA SER A 67 -22.05 -3.89 -21.03
C SER A 67 -21.08 -4.68 -20.14
N GLY A 68 -20.94 -5.97 -20.46
CA GLY A 68 -19.95 -6.87 -19.87
C GLY A 68 -18.67 -7.02 -20.69
N ASP A 69 -18.51 -6.25 -21.78
CA ASP A 69 -17.44 -6.44 -22.76
C ASP A 69 -16.04 -6.28 -22.15
N ALA A 70 -15.88 -5.33 -21.22
CA ALA A 70 -14.65 -5.12 -20.47
C ALA A 70 -14.25 -6.37 -19.68
N TYR A 71 -15.20 -6.98 -18.97
CA TYR A 71 -14.96 -8.20 -18.20
C TYR A 71 -14.75 -9.42 -19.10
N ALA A 72 -15.45 -9.52 -20.23
CA ALA A 72 -15.21 -10.56 -21.22
C ALA A 72 -13.82 -10.45 -21.85
N TYR A 73 -13.34 -9.24 -22.12
CA TYR A 73 -11.98 -8.97 -22.61
C TYR A 73 -10.91 -9.35 -21.58
N ILE A 74 -11.13 -9.01 -20.31
CA ILE A 74 -10.27 -9.41 -19.19
C ILE A 74 -10.28 -10.94 -19.02
N ALA A 75 -11.44 -11.58 -19.11
CA ALA A 75 -11.58 -13.03 -18.95
C ALA A 75 -10.77 -13.81 -20.01
N LYS A 76 -10.68 -13.29 -21.24
CA LYS A 76 -9.80 -13.86 -22.30
C LYS A 76 -8.32 -13.83 -21.91
N GLN A 77 -7.91 -12.89 -21.06
CA GLN A 77 -6.57 -12.75 -20.51
C GLN A 77 -6.45 -13.30 -19.08
N GLY A 78 -7.44 -14.07 -18.63
CA GLY A 78 -7.57 -14.51 -17.24
C GLY A 78 -6.35 -15.25 -16.71
N THR A 79 -5.68 -16.07 -17.53
CA THR A 79 -4.46 -16.79 -17.13
C THR A 79 -3.30 -15.84 -16.82
N THR A 80 -3.10 -14.81 -17.64
CA THR A 80 -2.08 -13.77 -17.44
C THR A 80 -2.38 -12.94 -16.20
N ILE A 81 -3.65 -12.54 -16.01
CA ILE A 81 -4.09 -11.73 -14.87
C ILE A 81 -3.97 -12.51 -13.56
N LEU A 82 -4.38 -13.78 -13.54
CA LEU A 82 -4.24 -14.65 -12.37
C LEU A 82 -2.77 -14.88 -12.01
N ARG A 83 -1.90 -15.04 -13.01
CA ARG A 83 -0.45 -15.13 -12.78
C ARG A 83 0.09 -13.84 -12.17
N ALA A 84 -0.24 -12.68 -12.73
CA ALA A 84 0.19 -11.38 -12.22
C ALA A 84 -0.35 -11.09 -10.82
N LEU A 85 -1.58 -11.49 -10.52
CA LEU A 85 -2.15 -11.47 -9.16
C LEU A 85 -1.33 -12.35 -8.23
N GLY A 86 -0.97 -13.57 -8.65
CA GLY A 86 -0.12 -14.47 -7.88
C GLY A 86 1.25 -13.87 -7.57
N VAL A 87 1.89 -13.23 -8.55
CA VAL A 87 3.17 -12.51 -8.36
C VAL A 87 2.98 -11.34 -7.39
N SER A 88 1.94 -10.51 -7.56
CA SER A 88 1.65 -9.40 -6.64
C SER A 88 1.44 -9.86 -5.21
N VAL A 89 0.67 -10.93 -4.99
CA VAL A 89 0.45 -11.50 -3.65
C VAL A 89 1.76 -12.03 -3.07
N LEU A 90 2.55 -12.77 -3.85
CA LEU A 90 3.82 -13.32 -3.42
C LEU A 90 4.80 -12.21 -3.01
N VAL A 91 5.00 -11.21 -3.88
CA VAL A 91 5.91 -10.09 -3.63
C VAL A 91 5.43 -9.27 -2.42
N THR A 92 4.13 -9.02 -2.32
CA THR A 92 3.56 -8.28 -1.18
C THR A 92 3.75 -9.02 0.14
N VAL A 93 3.43 -10.31 0.20
CA VAL A 93 3.54 -11.09 1.44
C VAL A 93 5.00 -11.26 1.84
N ILE A 94 5.85 -11.74 0.93
CA ILE A 94 7.26 -12.00 1.25
C ILE A 94 7.99 -10.70 1.53
N GLY A 95 7.77 -9.67 0.71
CA GLY A 95 8.38 -8.35 0.90
C GLY A 95 7.95 -7.67 2.19
N THR A 96 6.66 -7.76 2.55
CA THR A 96 6.18 -7.20 3.82
C THR A 96 6.77 -7.91 5.02
N VAL A 97 6.76 -9.25 5.04
CA VAL A 97 7.32 -10.04 6.15
C VAL A 97 8.81 -9.77 6.30
N LEU A 98 9.57 -9.86 5.20
CA LEU A 98 11.00 -9.60 5.20
C LEU A 98 11.31 -8.17 5.61
N GLY A 99 10.60 -7.19 5.03
CA GLY A 99 10.83 -5.78 5.29
C GLY A 99 10.48 -5.38 6.71
N VAL A 100 9.42 -5.93 7.31
CA VAL A 100 9.10 -5.75 8.73
C VAL A 100 10.21 -6.33 9.61
N LEU A 101 10.67 -7.55 9.34
CA LEU A 101 11.73 -8.19 10.14
C LEU A 101 13.04 -7.39 10.07
N LEU A 102 13.45 -6.95 8.88
CA LEU A 102 14.66 -6.14 8.69
C LEU A 102 14.51 -4.77 9.36
N THR A 103 13.39 -4.09 9.14
CA THR A 103 13.14 -2.76 9.71
C THR A 103 13.06 -2.80 11.23
N ALA A 104 12.35 -3.78 11.80
CA ALA A 104 12.19 -3.93 13.24
C ALA A 104 13.52 -4.30 13.92
N SER A 105 14.30 -5.22 13.34
CA SER A 105 15.61 -5.59 13.90
C SER A 105 16.60 -4.41 13.85
N MET A 106 16.70 -3.70 12.72
CA MET A 106 17.53 -2.50 12.60
C MET A 106 17.07 -1.40 13.55
N GLY A 107 15.77 -1.15 13.62
CA GLY A 107 15.19 -0.15 14.53
C GLY A 107 15.50 -0.47 15.99
N TYR A 108 15.43 -1.74 16.39
CA TYR A 108 15.71 -2.18 17.75
C TYR A 108 17.17 -1.92 18.12
N VAL A 109 18.11 -2.38 17.29
CA VAL A 109 19.55 -2.17 17.55
C VAL A 109 19.88 -0.68 17.66
N ILE A 110 19.38 0.14 16.74
CA ILE A 110 19.64 1.59 16.70
C ILE A 110 18.94 2.34 17.85
N SER A 111 17.89 1.76 18.45
CA SER A 111 17.23 2.34 19.63
C SER A 111 18.09 2.26 20.89
N ARG A 112 19.00 1.29 20.98
CA ARG A 112 19.79 1.02 22.19
C ARG A 112 21.11 1.81 22.21
N PRO A 113 21.54 2.33 23.36
CA PRO A 113 22.76 3.12 23.46
C PRO A 113 24.06 2.30 23.52
N ASN A 114 23.98 0.98 23.71
CA ASN A 114 25.09 0.14 24.19
C ASN A 114 25.78 -0.73 23.12
N TYR A 115 25.65 -0.41 21.83
CA TYR A 115 26.34 -1.15 20.76
C TYR A 115 27.53 -0.38 20.16
N LYS A 116 28.53 -1.13 19.71
CA LYS A 116 29.76 -0.59 19.08
C LYS A 116 29.40 0.13 17.77
N LEU A 117 30.04 1.27 17.50
CA LEU A 117 29.84 2.11 16.29
C LEU A 117 28.45 2.76 16.14
N LYS A 118 27.73 3.00 17.24
CA LYS A 118 26.36 3.55 17.20
C LYS A 118 26.16 4.82 16.38
N GLY A 119 27.10 5.76 16.46
CA GLY A 119 27.03 7.01 15.68
C GLY A 119 27.13 6.73 14.19
N PHE A 120 28.17 6.03 13.76
CA PHE A 120 28.42 5.69 12.36
C PHE A 120 27.29 4.87 11.74
N LEU A 121 26.84 3.80 12.40
CA LEU A 121 25.76 2.94 11.88
C LEU A 121 24.41 3.67 11.84
N THR A 122 24.14 4.57 12.80
CA THR A 122 22.94 5.42 12.74
C THR A 122 23.00 6.35 11.53
N TRP A 123 24.16 6.94 11.25
CA TRP A 123 24.35 7.79 10.07
C TRP A 123 24.21 7.02 8.75
N ILE A 124 24.71 5.79 8.66
CA ILE A 124 24.51 4.93 7.47
C ILE A 124 23.03 4.74 7.16
N VAL A 125 22.19 4.53 8.19
CA VAL A 125 20.73 4.38 7.98
C VAL A 125 20.07 5.72 7.69
N PHE A 126 20.57 6.82 8.26
CA PHE A 126 19.96 8.13 8.11
C PHE A 126 20.27 8.83 6.79
N ILE A 127 21.49 8.69 6.25
CA ILE A 127 21.91 9.37 5.00
C ILE A 127 20.97 9.04 3.82
N PRO A 128 20.57 7.78 3.57
CA PRO A 128 19.64 7.43 2.49
C PRO A 128 18.26 8.08 2.58
N MET A 129 17.86 8.55 3.77
CA MET A 129 16.60 9.26 3.97
C MET A 129 16.60 10.65 3.32
N VAL A 130 17.77 11.29 3.24
CA VAL A 130 17.93 12.66 2.71
C VAL A 130 18.56 12.64 1.32
N PHE A 131 19.48 11.70 1.08
CA PHE A 131 20.22 11.57 -0.17
C PHE A 131 20.00 10.20 -0.79
N ASN A 132 19.67 10.12 -2.07
CA ASN A 132 19.56 8.87 -2.81
C ASN A 132 20.53 8.87 -4.00
N GLY A 133 21.09 7.70 -4.34
CA GLY A 133 21.99 7.54 -5.50
C GLY A 133 21.33 7.79 -6.87
N GLY A 134 20.00 7.93 -6.90
CA GLY A 134 19.23 8.18 -8.11
C GLY A 134 18.93 6.91 -8.90
N LEU A 135 18.04 7.05 -9.89
CA LEU A 135 17.50 5.93 -10.65
C LEU A 135 18.59 5.15 -11.39
N VAL A 136 19.53 5.84 -12.06
CA VAL A 136 20.60 5.20 -12.84
C VAL A 136 21.56 4.40 -11.95
N SER A 137 21.94 4.95 -10.79
CA SER A 137 22.80 4.24 -9.84
C SER A 137 22.11 3.01 -9.25
N SER A 138 20.87 3.18 -8.79
CA SER A 138 20.06 2.06 -8.28
C SER A 138 19.86 0.99 -9.35
N TYR A 139 19.61 1.38 -10.60
CA TYR A 139 19.51 0.46 -11.72
C TYR A 139 20.79 -0.32 -11.93
N PHE A 140 21.94 0.36 -12.01
CA PHE A 140 23.23 -0.29 -12.22
C PHE A 140 23.57 -1.27 -11.11
N ILE A 141 23.34 -0.91 -9.85
CA ILE A 141 23.61 -1.78 -8.69
C ILE A 141 22.72 -3.02 -8.75
N ASN A 142 21.41 -2.86 -8.92
CA ASN A 142 20.48 -3.99 -8.91
C ASN A 142 20.67 -4.93 -10.11
N THR A 143 20.98 -4.38 -11.28
CA THR A 143 21.12 -5.18 -12.52
C THR A 143 22.51 -5.75 -12.73
N ASN A 144 23.56 -4.92 -12.68
CA ASN A 144 24.91 -5.34 -13.06
C ASN A 144 25.73 -5.86 -11.88
N LEU A 145 25.57 -5.28 -10.68
CA LEU A 145 26.38 -5.66 -9.53
C LEU A 145 25.77 -6.84 -8.76
N LEU A 146 24.45 -6.77 -8.51
CA LEU A 146 23.72 -7.80 -7.76
C LEU A 146 23.09 -8.87 -8.66
N GLY A 147 23.01 -8.64 -9.98
CA GLY A 147 22.45 -9.61 -10.92
C GLY A 147 20.97 -9.92 -10.71
N LEU A 148 20.19 -8.98 -10.15
CA LEU A 148 18.77 -9.20 -9.81
C LEU A 148 17.84 -9.05 -11.02
N LYS A 149 18.36 -8.64 -12.19
CA LYS A 149 17.54 -8.41 -13.38
C LYS A 149 16.72 -9.66 -13.73
N ASP A 150 15.46 -9.44 -14.12
CA ASP A 150 14.51 -10.47 -14.51
C ASP A 150 14.24 -11.54 -13.42
N SER A 151 14.28 -11.13 -12.15
CA SER A 151 14.05 -12.00 -11.00
C SER A 151 13.02 -11.40 -10.03
N ILE A 152 12.26 -12.27 -9.35
CA ILE A 152 11.31 -11.87 -8.29
C ILE A 152 12.02 -11.06 -7.19
N TRP A 153 13.31 -11.34 -6.94
CA TRP A 153 14.08 -10.62 -5.92
C TRP A 153 14.32 -9.15 -6.27
N ALA A 154 14.33 -8.77 -7.56
CA ALA A 154 14.35 -7.35 -7.95
C ALA A 154 13.06 -6.61 -7.59
N LEU A 155 11.94 -7.33 -7.42
CA LEU A 155 10.68 -6.74 -6.97
C LEU A 155 10.61 -6.61 -5.45
N ILE A 156 11.37 -7.43 -4.72
CA ILE A 156 11.31 -7.51 -3.26
C ILE A 156 12.40 -6.65 -2.60
N LEU A 157 13.67 -6.91 -2.90
CA LEU A 157 14.81 -6.41 -2.12
C LEU A 157 14.96 -4.87 -2.15
N PRO A 158 14.80 -4.17 -3.29
CA PRO A 158 14.99 -2.73 -3.34
C PRO A 158 14.04 -1.93 -2.43
N LEU A 159 12.83 -2.46 -2.20
CA LEU A 159 11.80 -1.82 -1.37
C LEU A 159 11.77 -2.36 0.07
N ALA A 160 12.56 -3.40 0.39
CA ALA A 160 12.44 -4.12 1.66
C ALA A 160 12.76 -3.27 2.90
N VAL A 161 13.68 -2.31 2.76
CA VAL A 161 14.10 -1.45 3.88
C VAL A 161 14.00 0.00 3.47
N SER A 162 13.26 0.77 4.27
CA SER A 162 13.18 2.23 4.18
C SER A 162 13.76 2.85 5.43
N SER A 163 14.69 3.79 5.28
CA SER A 163 15.26 4.55 6.40
C SER A 163 14.18 5.21 7.26
N PHE A 164 13.13 5.73 6.63
CA PHE A 164 11.99 6.33 7.33
C PHE A 164 11.31 5.33 8.27
N ASN A 165 11.02 4.12 7.77
CA ASN A 165 10.40 3.06 8.57
C ASN A 165 11.30 2.63 9.74
N VAL A 166 12.63 2.57 9.52
CA VAL A 166 13.60 2.23 10.58
C VAL A 166 13.61 3.30 11.67
N ILE A 167 13.52 4.59 11.32
CA ILE A 167 13.47 5.69 12.29
C ILE A 167 12.16 5.67 13.10
N ILE A 168 11.03 5.33 12.48
CA ILE A 168 9.76 5.13 13.21
C ILE A 168 9.92 4.00 14.24
N CYS A 169 10.40 2.83 13.83
CA CYS A 169 10.66 1.70 14.73
C CYS A 169 11.60 2.09 15.87
N LYS A 170 12.74 2.71 15.56
CA LYS A 170 13.71 3.21 16.54
C LYS A 170 13.05 4.11 17.59
N THR A 171 12.26 5.08 17.14
CA THR A 171 11.61 6.07 18.01
C THR A 171 10.60 5.38 18.92
N PHE A 172 9.80 4.47 18.39
CA PHE A 172 8.85 3.68 19.16
C PHE A 172 9.53 2.81 20.22
N PHE A 173 10.56 2.04 19.84
CA PHE A 173 11.27 1.18 20.78
C PHE A 173 11.94 1.98 21.89
N LYS A 174 12.51 3.14 21.57
CA LYS A 174 13.16 4.02 22.54
C LYS A 174 12.15 4.66 23.51
N SER A 175 10.97 5.04 23.03
CA SER A 175 9.96 5.72 23.86
C SER A 175 9.08 4.77 24.67
N THR A 176 8.88 3.54 24.20
CA THR A 176 7.90 2.60 24.76
C THR A 176 8.53 1.52 25.62
N ILE A 177 9.79 1.12 25.35
CA ILE A 177 10.45 0.00 26.02
C ILE A 177 11.53 0.54 26.97
N PRO A 178 11.28 0.53 28.30
CA PRO A 178 12.25 0.99 29.29
C PRO A 178 13.52 0.16 29.26
N ASP A 179 14.67 0.79 29.44
CA ASP A 179 15.97 0.09 29.46
C ASP A 179 16.05 -0.94 30.59
N GLY A 180 15.46 -0.65 31.76
CA GLY A 180 15.43 -1.57 32.89
C GLY A 180 14.73 -2.91 32.61
N LEU A 181 13.77 -2.96 31.67
CA LEU A 181 13.14 -4.23 31.26
C LEU A 181 14.13 -5.13 30.51
N ILE A 182 15.00 -4.52 29.71
CA ILE A 182 16.04 -5.22 28.95
C ILE A 182 17.15 -5.67 29.89
N GLU A 183 17.62 -4.78 30.77
CA GLU A 183 18.64 -5.10 31.78
C GLU A 183 18.19 -6.26 32.69
N SER A 184 16.92 -6.27 33.10
CA SER A 184 16.38 -7.38 33.89
C SER A 184 16.43 -8.72 33.13
N ALA A 185 16.05 -8.72 31.85
CA ALA A 185 16.12 -9.91 31.02
C ALA A 185 17.57 -10.38 30.77
N GLU A 186 18.52 -9.44 30.67
CA GLU A 186 19.95 -9.75 30.58
C GLU A 186 20.49 -10.37 31.86
N ILE A 187 20.07 -9.90 33.04
CA ILE A 187 20.40 -10.49 34.34
C ILE A 187 19.84 -11.92 34.44
N ASP A 188 18.64 -12.16 33.89
CA ASP A 188 18.04 -13.50 33.80
C ASP A 188 18.70 -14.41 32.73
N GLY A 189 19.77 -13.93 32.08
CA GLY A 189 20.56 -14.69 31.10
C GLY A 189 19.91 -14.82 29.72
N ALA A 190 18.92 -13.98 29.40
CA ALA A 190 18.31 -13.98 28.07
C ALA A 190 19.29 -13.41 27.02
N SER A 191 19.43 -14.12 25.88
CA SER A 191 20.21 -13.61 24.74
C SER A 191 19.48 -12.47 24.04
N GLN A 192 20.22 -11.61 23.32
CA GLN A 192 19.62 -10.46 22.62
C GLN A 192 18.53 -10.84 21.60
N LEU A 193 18.70 -11.96 20.89
CA LEU A 193 17.67 -12.47 19.98
C LEU A 193 16.43 -12.95 20.75
N ARG A 194 16.62 -13.58 21.92
CA ARG A 194 15.51 -14.00 22.78
C ARG A 194 14.76 -12.80 23.33
N ILE A 195 15.46 -11.77 23.79
CA ILE A 195 14.88 -10.49 24.24
C ILE A 195 14.07 -9.86 23.11
N PHE A 196 14.64 -9.81 21.90
CA PHE A 196 13.97 -9.23 20.74
C PHE A 196 12.65 -9.96 20.41
N PHE A 197 12.68 -11.29 20.22
CA PHE A 197 11.49 -12.04 19.81
C PHE A 197 10.46 -12.26 20.93
N SER A 198 10.91 -12.37 22.19
CA SER A 198 10.02 -12.74 23.31
C SER A 198 9.46 -11.53 24.07
N ILE A 199 10.14 -10.38 24.02
CA ILE A 199 9.78 -9.18 24.81
C ILE A 199 9.50 -8.00 23.89
N VAL A 200 10.48 -7.61 23.09
CA VAL A 200 10.42 -6.37 22.28
C VAL A 200 9.35 -6.48 21.20
N LEU A 201 9.33 -7.57 20.44
CA LEU A 201 8.45 -7.76 19.30
C LEU A 201 6.96 -7.82 19.72
N PRO A 202 6.55 -8.56 20.78
CA PRO A 202 5.16 -8.54 21.26
C PRO A 202 4.69 -7.18 21.78
N ILE A 203 5.53 -6.45 22.52
CA ILE A 203 5.21 -5.09 23.00
C ILE A 203 5.02 -4.11 21.82
N SER A 204 5.66 -4.41 20.70
CA SER A 204 5.75 -3.52 19.53
C SER A 204 4.78 -3.88 18.41
N LEU A 205 3.79 -4.74 18.68
CA LEU A 205 2.73 -5.06 17.73
C LEU A 205 2.08 -3.81 17.10
N PRO A 206 1.82 -2.69 17.82
CA PRO A 206 1.26 -1.50 17.20
C PRO A 206 2.13 -0.91 16.09
N VAL A 207 3.43 -0.70 16.34
CA VAL A 207 4.34 -0.14 15.33
C VAL A 207 4.61 -1.15 14.21
N ILE A 208 4.69 -2.44 14.51
CA ILE A 208 4.86 -3.50 13.52
C ILE A 208 3.67 -3.54 12.56
N ALA A 209 2.45 -3.38 13.07
CA ALA A 209 1.25 -3.28 12.23
C ALA A 209 1.30 -2.07 11.30
N THR A 210 1.74 -0.90 11.81
CA THR A 210 1.92 0.30 10.98
C THR A 210 2.95 0.10 9.87
N ILE A 211 4.14 -0.43 10.19
CA ILE A 211 5.18 -0.68 9.19
C ILE A 211 4.76 -1.76 8.19
N GLY A 212 4.13 -2.83 8.68
CA GLY A 212 3.60 -3.90 7.83
C GLY A 212 2.57 -3.39 6.84
N LEU A 213 1.68 -2.50 7.27
CA LEU A 213 0.74 -1.85 6.37
C LEU A 213 1.44 -0.98 5.32
N PHE A 214 2.37 -0.11 5.74
CA PHE A 214 3.09 0.76 4.80
C PHE A 214 3.82 -0.05 3.71
N LEU A 215 4.50 -1.13 4.10
CA LEU A 215 5.17 -2.04 3.17
C LEU A 215 4.16 -2.80 2.30
N CYS A 216 3.08 -3.32 2.88
CA CYS A 216 2.02 -4.02 2.14
C CYS A 216 1.46 -3.12 1.05
N PHE A 217 1.15 -1.86 1.37
CA PHE A 217 0.63 -0.90 0.40
C PHE A 217 1.69 -0.51 -0.63
N ALA A 218 2.96 -0.36 -0.24
CA ALA A 218 4.04 -0.08 -1.16
C ALA A 218 4.21 -1.20 -2.21
N TYR A 219 4.30 -2.45 -1.77
CA TYR A 219 4.44 -3.60 -2.68
C TYR A 219 3.18 -3.85 -3.51
N TRP A 220 1.98 -3.71 -2.92
CA TRP A 220 0.73 -3.93 -3.65
C TRP A 220 0.53 -2.94 -4.80
N ASN A 221 0.99 -1.70 -4.61
CA ASN A 221 0.86 -0.63 -5.61
C ASN A 221 2.10 -0.48 -6.50
N ASP A 222 3.14 -1.29 -6.31
CA ASP A 222 4.36 -1.15 -7.11
C ASP A 222 4.18 -1.74 -8.52
N TRP A 223 4.34 -0.86 -9.48
CA TRP A 223 4.48 -1.20 -10.90
C TRP A 223 5.87 -0.82 -11.44
N PHE A 224 6.57 0.06 -10.73
CA PHE A 224 7.78 0.70 -11.25
C PHE A 224 8.98 -0.25 -11.20
N GLN A 225 9.11 -1.09 -10.16
CA GLN A 225 10.19 -2.07 -10.10
C GLN A 225 10.05 -3.10 -11.22
N SER A 226 8.82 -3.54 -11.52
CA SER A 226 8.56 -4.44 -12.65
C SER A 226 8.93 -3.80 -13.98
N MET A 227 8.54 -2.54 -14.22
CA MET A 227 8.91 -1.83 -15.45
C MET A 227 10.43 -1.67 -15.60
N LEU A 228 11.12 -1.45 -14.48
CA LEU A 228 12.54 -1.13 -14.47
C LEU A 228 13.42 -2.38 -14.57
N TYR A 229 13.03 -3.49 -13.94
CA TYR A 229 13.92 -4.64 -13.74
C TYR A 229 13.48 -5.94 -14.42
N ILE A 230 12.24 -6.03 -14.90
CA ILE A 230 11.67 -7.27 -15.41
C ILE A 230 11.42 -7.17 -16.91
N ASP A 231 12.00 -8.11 -17.67
CA ASP A 231 11.75 -8.26 -19.10
C ASP A 231 10.69 -9.35 -19.35
N ASN A 232 10.68 -10.40 -18.53
CA ASN A 232 9.75 -11.51 -18.60
C ASN A 232 8.36 -11.12 -18.07
N GLN A 233 7.40 -10.97 -18.97
CA GLN A 233 6.01 -10.62 -18.64
C GLN A 233 5.33 -11.57 -17.63
N ASN A 234 5.83 -12.80 -17.47
CA ASN A 234 5.31 -13.75 -16.49
C ASN A 234 5.59 -13.35 -15.04
N LEU A 235 6.55 -12.45 -14.83
CA LEU A 235 6.94 -11.91 -13.53
C LEU A 235 6.37 -10.52 -13.26
N TYR A 236 5.46 -10.02 -14.11
CA TYR A 236 4.84 -8.72 -13.89
C TYR A 236 3.89 -8.77 -12.70
N SER A 237 3.98 -7.76 -11.83
CA SER A 237 2.95 -7.50 -10.83
C SER A 237 1.63 -7.11 -11.52
N LEU A 238 0.52 -7.28 -10.82
CA LEU A 238 -0.80 -6.90 -11.33
C LEU A 238 -0.86 -5.43 -11.76
N GLN A 239 -0.24 -4.53 -10.98
CA GLN A 239 -0.16 -3.10 -11.29
C GLN A 239 0.70 -2.83 -12.53
N ALA A 240 1.82 -3.55 -12.68
CA ALA A 240 2.70 -3.43 -13.84
C ALA A 240 2.01 -3.94 -15.11
N LEU A 241 1.28 -5.06 -15.01
CA LEU A 241 0.50 -5.60 -16.12
C LEU A 241 -0.54 -4.58 -16.59
N LEU A 242 -1.27 -3.94 -15.68
CA LEU A 242 -2.23 -2.89 -16.04
C LEU A 242 -1.55 -1.73 -16.78
N ASN A 243 -0.45 -1.21 -16.23
CA ASN A 243 0.29 -0.11 -16.86
C ASN A 243 0.82 -0.50 -18.26
N SER A 244 1.32 -1.72 -18.40
CA SER A 244 1.80 -2.24 -19.70
C SER A 244 0.66 -2.35 -20.72
N LEU A 245 -0.49 -2.89 -20.32
CA LEU A 245 -1.68 -2.98 -21.19
C LEU A 245 -2.15 -1.60 -21.64
N MET A 246 -2.23 -0.63 -20.72
CA MET A 246 -2.61 0.74 -21.05
C MET A 246 -1.63 1.39 -22.02
N SER A 247 -0.32 1.27 -21.76
CA SER A 247 0.73 1.81 -22.63
C SER A 247 0.68 1.20 -24.04
N ASN A 248 0.45 -0.11 -24.13
CA ASN A 248 0.33 -0.82 -25.41
C ASN A 248 -0.91 -0.38 -26.19
N VAL A 249 -2.05 -0.18 -25.52
CA VAL A 249 -3.29 0.31 -26.16
C VAL A 249 -3.10 1.74 -26.69
N ASP A 250 -2.43 2.61 -25.94
CA ASP A 250 -2.14 3.98 -26.38
C ASP A 250 -1.16 4.00 -27.56
N ALA A 251 -0.14 3.14 -27.55
CA ALA A 251 0.78 2.98 -28.66
C ALA A 251 0.08 2.48 -29.93
N LEU A 252 -0.80 1.48 -29.81
CA LEU A 252 -1.61 0.99 -30.92
C LEU A 252 -2.55 2.08 -31.46
N ALA A 253 -3.18 2.88 -30.58
CA ALA A 253 -4.06 3.97 -30.98
C ALA A 253 -3.32 5.06 -31.78
N LYS A 254 -2.10 5.42 -31.38
CA LYS A 254 -1.29 6.43 -32.07
C LYS A 254 -0.80 5.95 -33.45
N ASN A 255 -0.54 4.66 -33.59
CA ASN A 255 -0.09 4.05 -34.85
C ASN A 255 -1.25 3.50 -35.71
N ALA A 256 -2.49 3.50 -35.22
CA ALA A 256 -3.64 3.00 -35.96
C ALA A 256 -3.90 3.81 -37.26
N ALA A 257 -3.56 5.10 -37.26
CA ALA A 257 -3.67 5.97 -38.43
C ALA A 257 -2.71 5.58 -39.58
N SER A 258 -1.59 4.92 -39.26
CA SER A 258 -0.60 4.45 -40.24
C SER A 258 -0.79 2.98 -40.67
N MET A 259 -1.68 2.23 -40.01
CA MET A 259 -1.92 0.80 -40.25
C MET A 259 -3.16 0.46 -41.11
N GLY A 260 -3.87 1.48 -41.61
CA GLY A 260 -5.02 1.32 -42.53
C GLY A 260 -6.40 1.35 -41.85
N VAL A 261 -7.44 1.64 -42.64
CA VAL A 261 -8.79 1.99 -42.16
C VAL A 261 -9.45 0.87 -41.35
N SER A 262 -9.26 -0.40 -41.75
CA SER A 262 -9.84 -1.55 -41.03
C SER A 262 -9.24 -1.74 -39.63
N TYR A 263 -7.93 -1.47 -39.48
CA TYR A 263 -7.25 -1.50 -38.17
C TYR A 263 -7.64 -0.30 -37.29
N ALA A 264 -7.86 0.87 -37.91
CA ALA A 264 -8.31 2.06 -37.19
C ALA A 264 -9.70 1.88 -36.54
N VAL A 265 -10.65 1.21 -37.23
CA VAL A 265 -11.98 0.91 -36.67
C VAL A 265 -11.91 -0.10 -35.52
N LEU A 266 -11.04 -1.10 -35.62
CA LEU A 266 -10.85 -2.13 -34.59
C LEU A 266 -10.21 -1.56 -33.30
N VAL A 267 -9.27 -0.62 -33.46
CA VAL A 267 -8.67 0.10 -32.33
C VAL A 267 -9.61 1.16 -31.74
N ALA A 268 -10.50 1.73 -32.55
CA ALA A 268 -11.54 2.64 -32.10
C ALA A 268 -12.61 1.92 -31.27
N THR A 269 -12.98 0.70 -31.59
CA THR A 269 -14.04 -0.06 -30.88
C THR A 269 -13.53 -0.86 -29.67
N MET A 270 -12.22 -0.88 -29.45
CA MET A 270 -11.64 -1.54 -28.28
C MET A 270 -12.09 -0.83 -26.99
N PRO A 271 -12.56 -1.56 -25.96
CA PRO A 271 -12.85 -0.99 -24.65
C PRO A 271 -11.55 -0.50 -24.01
N LYS A 272 -11.33 0.82 -23.97
CA LYS A 272 -10.10 1.41 -23.40
C LYS A 272 -10.36 1.87 -21.98
N GLU A 273 -11.34 2.75 -21.81
CA GLU A 273 -11.68 3.32 -20.50
C GLU A 273 -12.46 2.30 -19.67
N SER A 274 -13.43 1.63 -20.26
CA SER A 274 -14.20 0.57 -19.59
C SER A 274 -13.31 -0.59 -19.10
N ALA A 275 -12.38 -1.06 -19.94
CA ALA A 275 -11.42 -2.11 -19.56
C ALA A 275 -10.44 -1.64 -18.47
N ARG A 276 -9.93 -0.41 -18.57
CA ARG A 276 -9.06 0.20 -17.55
C ARG A 276 -9.74 0.24 -16.18
N MET A 277 -11.00 0.70 -16.12
CA MET A 277 -11.76 0.76 -14.88
C MET A 277 -12.11 -0.63 -14.34
N ALA A 278 -12.40 -1.59 -15.22
CA ALA A 278 -12.64 -2.98 -14.83
C ALA A 278 -11.39 -3.63 -14.20
N VAL A 279 -10.19 -3.39 -14.74
CA VAL A 279 -8.95 -3.87 -14.10
C VAL A 279 -8.66 -3.13 -12.79
N ALA A 280 -8.94 -1.82 -12.70
CA ALA A 280 -8.81 -1.08 -11.44
C ALA A 280 -9.69 -1.69 -10.32
N ILE A 281 -10.90 -2.14 -10.64
CA ILE A 281 -11.76 -2.84 -9.68
C ILE A 281 -11.16 -4.17 -9.24
N LEU A 282 -10.59 -4.95 -10.17
CA LEU A 282 -9.91 -6.21 -9.84
C LEU A 282 -8.70 -5.99 -8.92
N ILE A 283 -8.02 -4.85 -9.03
CA ILE A 283 -6.90 -4.47 -8.17
C ILE A 283 -7.38 -4.05 -6.77
N VAL A 284 -8.48 -3.30 -6.69
CA VAL A 284 -9.03 -2.80 -5.42
C VAL A 284 -9.69 -3.93 -4.61
N LEU A 285 -10.29 -4.92 -5.27
CA LEU A 285 -11.09 -5.95 -4.62
C LEU A 285 -10.31 -6.77 -3.57
N PRO A 286 -9.09 -7.28 -3.82
CA PRO A 286 -8.31 -7.96 -2.80
C PRO A 286 -7.97 -7.08 -1.60
N VAL A 287 -7.67 -5.79 -1.83
CA VAL A 287 -7.37 -4.83 -0.75
C VAL A 287 -8.62 -4.57 0.09
N ALA A 288 -9.76 -4.38 -0.56
CA ALA A 288 -11.05 -4.19 0.11
C ALA A 288 -11.43 -5.43 0.96
N CYS A 289 -11.18 -6.64 0.46
CA CYS A 289 -11.38 -7.87 1.21
C CYS A 289 -10.44 -8.02 2.41
N ALA A 290 -9.20 -7.51 2.30
CA ALA A 290 -8.22 -7.54 3.38
C ALA A 290 -8.43 -6.43 4.43
N TYR A 291 -9.08 -5.32 4.06
CA TYR A 291 -9.27 -4.15 4.93
C TYR A 291 -9.90 -4.45 6.31
N PRO A 292 -10.97 -5.26 6.43
CA PRO A 292 -11.56 -5.59 7.74
C PRO A 292 -10.57 -6.23 8.71
N PHE A 293 -9.59 -6.98 8.20
CA PHE A 293 -8.55 -7.61 9.02
C PHE A 293 -7.60 -6.56 9.63
N PHE A 294 -7.24 -5.53 8.86
CA PHE A 294 -6.36 -4.45 9.32
C PHE A 294 -7.07 -3.42 10.19
N GLN A 295 -8.38 -3.20 9.98
CA GLN A 295 -9.17 -2.19 10.69
C GLN A 295 -9.08 -2.32 12.22
N LYS A 296 -9.09 -3.55 12.76
CA LYS A 296 -8.99 -3.79 14.22
C LYS A 296 -7.67 -3.26 14.81
N TYR A 297 -6.57 -3.40 14.08
CA TYR A 297 -5.25 -2.93 14.52
C TYR A 297 -5.13 -1.41 14.43
N PHE A 298 -5.73 -0.79 13.41
CA PHE A 298 -5.81 0.66 13.28
C PHE A 298 -6.57 1.34 14.42
N ILE A 299 -7.76 0.84 14.77
CA ILE A 299 -8.60 1.42 15.82
C ILE A 299 -7.88 1.32 17.17
N SER A 300 -7.18 0.22 17.43
CA SER A 300 -6.41 0.03 18.67
C SER A 300 -5.20 0.97 18.75
N GLY A 301 -4.49 1.20 17.64
CA GLY A 301 -3.34 2.12 17.61
C GLY A 301 -3.72 3.59 17.79
N LEU A 302 -4.80 4.03 17.15
CA LEU A 302 -5.31 5.41 17.26
C LEU A 302 -5.90 5.71 18.64
N THR A 303 -6.55 4.74 19.28
CA THR A 303 -7.15 4.92 20.62
C THR A 303 -6.09 4.96 21.72
N VAL A 304 -5.01 4.17 21.63
CA VAL A 304 -3.92 4.22 22.63
C VAL A 304 -3.17 5.56 22.61
N GLY A 305 -3.07 6.21 21.44
CA GLY A 305 -2.50 7.56 21.33
C GLY A 305 -3.41 8.67 21.90
N ALA A 306 -4.73 8.49 21.83
CA ALA A 306 -5.72 9.46 22.29
C ALA A 306 -5.98 9.43 23.80
N VAL A 307 -5.65 8.33 24.49
CA VAL A 307 -5.83 8.17 25.96
C VAL A 307 -4.64 8.72 26.77
N LYS A 308 -3.62 9.30 26.10
CA LYS A 308 -2.53 10.03 26.77
C LYS A 308 -2.86 11.49 27.09
N GLY A 309 -4.13 11.89 27.00
CA GLY A 309 -4.65 13.21 27.40
C GLY A 309 -5.46 13.14 28.68
#